data_AF-A0A1Y2T6R1-F1
#
_entry.id   AF-A0A1Y2T6R1-F1
#
_cell.length_a   1.000
_cell.length_b   1.000
_cell.length_c   1.000
_cell.angle_alpha   90.00
_cell.angle_beta   90.00
_cell.angle_gamma   90.00
#
_symmetry.space_group_name_H-M   'P 1'
#
loop_
_entity.id
_entity.type
_entity.pdbx_description
1 polymer ?
#
loop_
_entity_poly.entity_id
_entity_poly.type
_entity_poly.pdbx_seq_one_letter_code
_entity_poly.pdbx_strand_id
1 'polypeptide(L)' 'MVRGTNDGIFLNVRDPRGQWSGWTEVPGQGRTPSGPSGVRFADRLYLFVRGTDNGIYTTVRTRR' A
#
# COMPACT_ATOMS: atom_id res chain seq x y z
N MET A 1 -5.26 -0.44 -0.49
CA MET A 1 -4.26 0.65 -0.48
C MET A 1 -4.68 1.65 -1.53
N VAL A 2 -4.38 2.93 -1.33
CA VAL A 2 -4.76 4.01 -2.26
C VAL A 2 -3.65 5.05 -2.35
N ARG A 3 -3.64 5.81 -3.44
CA ARG A 3 -2.85 7.04 -3.55
C ARG A 3 -3.59 8.17 -2.82
N GLY A 4 -2.91 8.86 -1.92
CA GLY A 4 -3.43 10.05 -1.24
C GLY A 4 -3.34 11.30 -2.11
N THR A 5 -3.92 12.40 -1.63
CA THR A 5 -3.83 13.73 -2.30
C THR A 5 -2.43 14.33 -2.25
N ASN A 6 -1.58 13.86 -1.33
CA ASN A 6 -0.17 14.21 -1.21
C ASN A 6 0.75 13.20 -1.95
N ASP A 7 0.20 12.36 -2.83
CA ASP A 7 0.92 11.32 -3.59
C ASP A 7 1.49 10.18 -2.74
N GLY A 8 1.25 10.20 -1.42
CA GLY A 8 1.62 9.13 -0.51
C GLY A 8 0.78 7.89 -0.73
N ILE A 9 1.29 6.74 -0.30
CA ILE A 9 0.61 5.46 -0.40
C ILE A 9 -0.02 5.16 0.96
N PHE A 10 -1.35 5.00 1.00
CA PHE A 10 -2.08 4.77 2.24
C PHE A 10 -2.71 3.38 2.28
N LEU A 11 -2.73 2.78 3.46
CA LEU A 11 -3.37 1.50 3.73
C LEU A 11 -4.40 1.68 4.86
N ASN A 12 -5.49 0.93 4.76
CA ASN A 12 -6.46 0.77 5.84
C ASN A 12 -6.74 -0.72 5.98
N VAL A 13 -6.89 -1.18 7.21
CA VAL A 13 -6.95 -2.60 7.56
C VAL A 13 -8.25 -2.85 8.27
N ARG A 14 -9.01 -3.82 7.78
CA ARG A 14 -10.19 -4.30 8.47
C ARG A 14 -9.83 -5.48 9.36
N ASP A 15 -10.16 -5.39 10.64
CA ASP A 15 -9.97 -6.49 11.59
C ASP A 15 -11.04 -7.59 11.37
N PRO A 16 -10.91 -8.78 12.01
CA PRO A 16 -11.90 -9.85 11.89
C PRO A 16 -13.29 -9.50 12.45
N ARG A 17 -13.39 -8.49 13.32
CA ARG A 17 -14.65 -7.98 13.88
C ARG A 17 -15.31 -6.94 12.96
N GLY A 18 -14.66 -6.63 11.86
CA GLY A 18 -15.15 -5.75 10.82
C GLY A 18 -14.83 -4.27 11.01
N GLN A 19 -13.99 -3.92 11.98
CA GLN A 19 -13.58 -2.54 12.26
C GLN A 19 -12.39 -2.13 11.38
N TRP A 20 -12.42 -0.90 10.88
CA TRP A 20 -11.30 -0.32 10.14
C TRP A 20 -10.30 0.32 11.11
N SER A 21 -9.02 0.11 10.87
CA SER A 21 -7.93 0.71 11.66
C SER A 21 -7.77 2.22 11.47
N GLY A 22 -8.44 2.79 10.46
CA GLY A 22 -8.13 4.11 9.93
C GLY A 22 -7.01 4.05 8.89
N TRP A 23 -6.83 5.15 8.16
CA TRP A 23 -5.81 5.26 7.12
C TRP A 23 -4.44 5.54 7.75
N THR A 24 -3.43 4.79 7.32
CA THR A 24 -2.03 5.00 7.71
C THR A 24 -1.15 4.98 6.46
N GLU A 25 -0.16 5.86 6.41
CA GLU A 25 0.82 5.87 5.33
C GLU A 25 1.67 4.59 5.38
N VAL A 26 1.92 3.99 4.22
CA VAL A 26 2.84 2.86 4.08
C VAL A 26 4.26 3.37 4.41
N PRO A 27 5.00 2.69 5.31
CA PRO A 27 6.37 3.10 5.65
C PRO A 27 7.29 3.17 4.42
N GLY A 28 8.26 4.09 4.46
CA GLY A 28 9.24 4.29 3.38
C GLY A 28 9.05 5.58 2.58
N GLN A 29 8.04 6.40 2.91
CA GLN A 29 7.80 7.73 2.32
C GLN A 29 7.68 7.72 0.78
N GLY A 30 7.31 6.57 0.21
CA GLY A 30 7.16 6.39 -1.23
C GLY A 30 6.05 7.26 -1.81
N ARG A 31 6.34 7.93 -2.92
CA ARG A 31 5.36 8.70 -3.70
C ARG A 31 5.05 7.98 -5.00
N THR A 32 3.80 8.06 -5.44
CA THR A 32 3.39 7.48 -6.72
C THR A 32 2.44 8.41 -7.47
N PRO A 33 2.63 8.62 -8.79
CA PRO A 33 1.67 9.34 -9.61
C PRO A 33 0.45 8.49 -10.01
N SER A 34 0.43 7.19 -9.66
CA SER A 34 -0.56 6.21 -10.13
C SER A 34 -1.24 5.49 -8.97
N GLY A 35 -2.38 4.86 -9.25
CA GLY A 35 -3.01 3.97 -8.27
C GLY A 35 -2.11 2.77 -7.95
N PRO A 36 -1.97 2.38 -6.67
CA PRO A 36 -1.26 1.16 -6.30
C PRO A 36 -1.99 -0.10 -6.75
N SER A 37 -1.25 -1.15 -7.12
CA SER A 37 -1.79 -2.49 -7.37
C SER A 37 -1.40 -3.46 -6.24
N GLY A 38 -2.39 -4.12 -5.64
CA GLY A 38 -2.19 -5.07 -4.55
C GLY A 38 -2.45 -6.51 -5.00
N VAL A 39 -1.52 -7.41 -4.73
CA VAL A 39 -1.64 -8.84 -5.04
C VAL A 39 -1.36 -9.66 -3.78
N ARG A 40 -2.25 -10.61 -3.47
CA ARG A 40 -1.98 -11.59 -2.42
C ARG A 40 -1.30 -12.80 -3.02
N PHE A 41 -0.18 -13.21 -2.43
CA PHE A 41 0.49 -14.46 -2.74
C PHE A 41 0.91 -15.13 -1.43
N ALA A 42 0.41 -16.35 -1.21
CA ALA A 42 0.49 -17.05 0.07
C ALA A 42 -0.03 -16.19 1.26
N ASP A 43 0.79 -16.06 2.31
CA ASP A 43 0.54 -15.31 3.53
C ASP A 43 0.94 -13.81 3.43
N ARG A 44 1.37 -13.37 2.24
CA ARG A 44 1.92 -12.04 2.00
C ARG A 44 1.02 -11.21 1.08
N LEU A 45 0.96 -9.91 1.38
CA LEU A 45 0.38 -8.91 0.49
C LEU A 45 1.52 -8.14 -0.17
N TYR A 46 1.63 -8.27 -1.49
CA TYR A 46 2.54 -7.51 -2.32
C TYR A 46 1.85 -6.26 -2.83
N LEU A 47 2.58 -5.17 -2.82
CA LEU A 47 2.19 -3.90 -3.41
C LEU A 47 3.13 -3.59 -4.56
N PHE A 48 2.58 -3.12 -5.67
CA PHE A 48 3.33 -2.59 -6.81
C PHE A 48 2.89 -1.16 -7.10
N VAL A 49 3.86 -0.28 -7.32
CA VAL A 49 3.62 1.12 -7.70
C VAL A 49 4.61 1.55 -8.78
N ARG A 50 4.18 2.51 -9.59
CA ARG A 50 5.10 3.31 -10.41
C ARG A 50 5.69 4.42 -9.53
N GLY A 51 7.00 4.56 -9.50
CA GLY A 51 7.70 5.66 -8.85
C GLY A 51 7.62 6.95 -9.66
N THR A 52 8.06 8.06 -9.06
CA THR A 52 8.10 9.37 -9.75
C THR A 52 9.12 9.41 -10.89
N ASP A 53 10.06 8.47 -10.91
CA ASP A 53 11.06 8.23 -11.95
C ASP A 53 10.60 7.22 -13.02
N ASN A 54 9.33 6.82 -12.99
CA ASN A 54 8.73 5.76 -13.82
C ASN A 54 9.25 4.33 -13.57
N GLY A 55 10.09 4.11 -12.56
CA GLY A 55 10.45 2.75 -12.13
C GLY A 55 9.27 2.01 -11.50
N ILE A 56 9.31 0.67 -11.50
CA ILE A 56 8.34 -0.16 -10.78
C ILE A 56 8.94 -0.62 -9.45
N TYR A 57 8.25 -0.30 -8.36
CA TYR A 57 8.68 -0.61 -7.01
C TYR A 57 7.71 -1.58 -6.34
N THR A 58 8.26 -2.41 -5.46
CA THR A 58 7.46 -3.31 -4.63
C THR A 58 7.76 -3.16 -3.15
N THR A 59 6.72 -3.32 -2.35
CA THR A 59 6.85 -3.55 -0.91
C THR A 59 5.94 -4.70 -0.51
N VAL A 60 6.31 -5.39 0.57
CA VAL A 60 5.59 -6.55 1.07
C VAL A 60 5.12 -6.28 2.49
N ARG A 61 3.85 -6.57 2.73
CA ARG A 61 3.30 -6.63 4.07
C ARG A 61 3.11 -8.09 4.46
N THR A 62 3.79 -8.50 5.51
CA THR A 62 3.50 -9.74 6.23
C THR A 62 2.43 -9.47 7.29
N ARG A 63 1.53 -10.44 7.52
CA ARG A 63 0.77 -10.44 8.76
C ARG A 63 1.74 -10.79 9.89
N ARG A 64 1.75 -10.00 10.95
CA ARG A 64 2.29 -10.45 12.24
C ARG A 64 1.22 -11.28 12.93
#